data_AF-A0A3P7JGE8-F1
#
_entry.id   AF-A0A3P7JGE8-F1
#
_cell.length_a   1.000
_cell.length_b   1.000
_cell.length_c   1.000
_cell.angle_alpha   90.00
_cell.angle_beta   90.00
_cell.angle_gamma   90.00
#
_symmetry.space_group_name_H-M   'P 1'
#
loop_
_entity.id
_entity.type
_entity.pdbx_description
1 polymer ?
#
loop_
_entity_poly.entity_id
_entity_poly.type
_entity_poly.pdbx_seq_one_letter_code
_entity_poly.pdbx_strand_id
1 'polypeptide(L)' 'MRQHEAVIGEGVLDPSWTVLSIFPSPMLYAGPTEVQWHASNKHKLGYHGLQPS' A
#
# COMPACT_ATOMS: atom_id res chain seq x y z
N MET A 1 11.15 -8.76 1.08
CA MET A 1 11.20 -7.28 0.88
C MET A 1 12.12 -6.85 -0.24
N ARG A 2 13.23 -7.56 -0.47
CA ARG A 2 14.23 -7.30 -1.53
C ARG A 2 13.71 -6.98 -2.93
N GLN A 3 12.61 -7.61 -3.38
CA GLN A 3 12.04 -7.30 -4.70
C GLN A 3 11.49 -5.86 -4.78
N HIS A 4 10.83 -5.39 -3.72
CA HIS A 4 10.26 -4.04 -3.67
C HIS A 4 11.36 -3.01 -3.44
N GLU A 5 12.39 -3.36 -2.66
CA GLU A 5 13.59 -2.55 -2.48
C GLU A 5 14.33 -2.31 -3.80
N ALA A 6 14.42 -3.32 -4.67
CA ALA A 6 15.00 -3.17 -6.00
C ALA A 6 14.23 -2.16 -6.87
N VAL A 7 12.89 -2.25 -6.90
CA VAL A 7 12.03 -1.32 -7.67
C VAL A 7 12.18 0.13 -7.19
N ILE A 8 12.27 0.35 -5.88
CA ILE A 8 12.52 1.68 -5.31
C ILE A 8 13.95 2.14 -5.62
N GLY A 9 14.94 1.24 -5.53
CA GLY A 9 16.35 1.54 -5.84
C GLY A 9 16.60 1.87 -7.31
N GLU A 10 15.84 1.28 -8.23
CA GLU A 10 15.84 1.60 -9.67
C GLU A 10 15.10 2.91 -9.98
N GLY A 11 14.44 3.53 -9.00
CA GLY A 11 13.73 4.80 -9.16
C GLY A 11 12.40 4.69 -9.92
N VAL A 12 11.87 3.47 -10.12
CA VAL A 12 10.55 3.25 -10.73
C VAL A 12 9.45 3.89 -9.87
N LEU A 13 9.64 3.88 -8.54
CA LEU A 13 8.89 4.68 -7.58
C LEU A 13 9.85 5.62 -6.86
N ASP A 14 9.49 6.91 -6.72
CA ASP A 14 10.31 7.90 -6.04
C ASP A 14 10.39 7.56 -4.53
N PRO A 15 11.59 7.28 -3.97
CA PRO A 15 11.74 6.95 -2.55
C PRO A 15 11.32 8.08 -1.61
N SER A 16 11.35 9.34 -2.05
CA SER A 16 10.96 10.49 -1.21
C SER A 16 9.46 10.59 -0.99
N TRP A 17 8.66 10.05 -1.92
CA TRP A 17 7.20 10.05 -1.86
C TRP A 17 6.59 8.68 -1.55
N THR A 18 7.42 7.64 -1.43
CA THR A 18 6.96 6.25 -1.30
C THR A 18 7.27 5.69 0.08
N VAL A 19 6.22 5.27 0.80
CA VAL A 19 6.35 4.53 2.07
C VAL A 19 6.11 3.04 1.83
N LEU A 20 7.13 2.22 2.10
CA LEU A 20 7.04 0.76 2.02
C LEU A 20 6.71 0.17 3.40
N SER A 21 5.56 -0.52 3.51
CA SER A 21 5.10 -1.15 4.76
C SER A 21 4.57 -2.57 4.52
N ILE A 22 4.40 -3.34 5.60
CA ILE A 22 3.82 -4.69 5.56
C ILE A 22 2.42 -4.61 6.14
N PHE A 23 1.43 -5.06 5.37
CA PHE A 23 0.09 -5.29 5.86
C PHE A 23 -0.02 -6.75 6.35
N PRO A 24 -0.17 -7.01 7.67
CA PRO A 24 0.03 -8.34 8.25
C PRO A 24 -1.19 -9.27 8.13
N SER A 25 -2.07 -9.03 7.15
CA SER A 25 -3.27 -9.85 6.96
C SER A 25 -3.06 -10.96 5.94
N PRO A 26 -3.69 -12.14 6.13
CA PRO A 26 -3.82 -13.09 5.05
C PRO A 26 -4.65 -12.49 3.89
N MET A 27 -4.37 -12.94 2.68
CA MET A 27 -5.21 -12.72 1.50
C MET A 27 -6.23 -13.87 1.43
N LEU A 28 -7.52 -13.54 1.46
CA LEU A 28 -8.65 -14.48 1.49
C LEU A 28 -9.20 -14.81 0.11
N TYR A 29 -8.79 -14.07 -0.92
CA TYR A 29 -9.27 -14.19 -2.30
C TYR A 29 -10.80 -14.07 -2.42
N ALA A 30 -11.42 -13.24 -1.59
CA ALA A 30 -12.89 -13.10 -1.48
C ALA A 30 -13.45 -11.94 -2.34
N GLY A 31 -12.70 -11.50 -3.35
CA GLY A 31 -13.15 -10.55 -4.37
C GLY A 31 -13.75 -9.25 -3.79
N PRO A 32 -15.01 -8.90 -4.13
CA PRO A 32 -15.65 -7.66 -3.69
C PRO A 32 -15.72 -7.47 -2.16
N THR A 33 -15.82 -8.56 -1.39
CA THR A 33 -15.88 -8.47 0.07
C THR A 33 -14.52 -8.08 0.65
N GLU A 34 -13.45 -8.69 0.14
CA GLU A 34 -12.09 -8.43 0.63
C GLU A 34 -11.57 -7.06 0.22
N VAL A 35 -11.94 -6.55 -0.97
CA VAL A 35 -11.50 -5.21 -1.39
C VAL A 35 -12.08 -4.10 -0.50
N GLN A 36 -13.31 -4.25 -0.03
CA GLN A 36 -13.91 -3.32 0.94
C GLN A 36 -13.15 -3.35 2.27
N TRP A 37 -12.78 -4.54 2.72
CA TRP A 37 -11.98 -4.71 3.92
C TRP A 37 -10.59 -4.08 3.79
N HIS A 38 -9.89 -4.27 2.65
CA HIS A 38 -8.62 -3.59 2.36
C HIS A 38 -8.74 -2.07 2.39
N ALA A 39 -9.78 -1.51 1.76
CA ALA A 39 -10.02 -0.07 1.74
C ALA A 39 -10.24 0.49 3.15
N SER A 40 -11.07 -0.18 3.96
CA SER A 40 -11.33 0.23 5.35
C SER A 40 -10.06 0.23 6.21
N ASN A 41 -9.22 -0.80 6.08
CA ASN A 41 -7.97 -0.87 6.85
C ASN A 41 -6.97 0.21 6.44
N LYS A 42 -6.83 0.48 5.13
CA LYS A 42 -5.99 1.57 4.64
C LYS A 42 -6.47 2.92 5.16
N HIS A 43 -7.78 3.17 5.11
CA HIS A 43 -8.36 4.40 5.66
C HIS A 43 -8.03 4.56 7.16
N LYS A 44 -8.16 3.48 7.96
CA LYS A 44 -7.80 3.50 9.39
C LYS A 44 -6.32 3.76 9.65
N LEU A 45 -5.43 3.36 8.74
CA LEU A 45 -4.00 3.69 8.82
C LEU A 45 -3.71 5.18 8.53
N GLY A 46 -4.74 5.96 8.18
CA GLY A 46 -4.58 7.38 7.86
C GLY A 46 -4.20 7.62 6.41
N TYR A 47 -4.44 6.66 5.50
CA TYR A 47 -4.43 6.95 4.05
C TYR A 47 -5.62 7.85 3.71
N HIS A 48 -5.45 9.14 3.95
CA HIS A 48 -6.24 10.19 3.30
C HIS A 48 -5.60 10.40 1.93
N GLY A 49 -6.41 10.34 0.86
CA GLY A 49 -5.91 10.71 -0.45
C GLY A 49 -5.24 12.07 -0.32
N LEU A 50 -3.95 12.14 -0.66
CA LEU A 50 -3.20 13.38 -0.71
C LEU A 50 -3.98 14.29 -1.67
N GLN A 51 -4.78 15.22 -1.14
CA GLN A 51 -5.23 16.34 -1.94
C GLN A 51 -3.96 17.10 -2.30
N PRO A 52 -3.66 17.31 -3.59
CA PRO A 52 -2.62 18.24 -3.96
C PRO A 52 -3.05 19.62 -3.43
N SER A 53 -2.19 20.26 -2.65
CA SER A 53 -2.27 21.70 -2.39
C SER A 53 -2.09 22.49 -3.68
#